data_AF-A0AAD9C0X7-F1
#
_entry.id   AF-A0AAD9C0X7-F1
#
_cell.length_a   1.000
_cell.length_b   1.000
_cell.length_c   1.000
_cell.angle_alpha   90.00
_cell.angle_beta   90.00
_cell.angle_gamma   90.00
#
_symmetry.space_group_name_H-M   'P 1'
#
loop_
_entity.id
_entity.type
_entity.pdbx_description
1 polymer ?
#
loop_
_entity_poly.entity_id
_entity_poly.type
_entity_poly.pdbx_seq_one_letter_code
_entity_poly.pdbx_strand_id
1 'polypeptide(L)'
;MQLFSRLYIACQTREGKLHEFFRHKNQPCPPALSEGGGLRFGKKSDLLSCLKDVHSAYSDGPKVTCTIVDGAAIIQMLKPTSVKTFNEYTQEIFIPYLNRKLGHVTRLDLVWDRYLESCYKSKVWGRGAETCGRRCTHSQKLAKLSQS
;
A
#
# COMPACT_ATOMS: atom_id res chain seq x y z
N MET A 1 4.75 -22.75 24.78
CA MET A 1 3.68 -23.77 24.69
C MET A 1 2.28 -23.31 25.14
N GLN A 2 2.08 -22.10 25.72
CA GLN A 2 0.76 -21.70 26.26
C GLN A 2 -0.18 -20.91 25.33
N LEU A 3 0.31 -20.31 24.23
CA LEU A 3 -0.53 -19.48 23.36
C LEU A 3 -1.45 -20.32 22.46
N PHE A 4 -0.93 -21.41 21.91
CA PHE A 4 -1.67 -22.28 20.99
C PHE A 4 -2.93 -22.85 21.63
N SER A 5 -2.82 -23.41 22.83
CA SER A 5 -3.95 -23.99 23.56
C SER A 5 -5.00 -22.94 23.90
N ARG A 6 -4.58 -21.72 24.30
CA ARG A 6 -5.49 -20.62 24.60
C ARG A 6 -6.25 -20.12 23.36
N LEU A 7 -5.58 -19.98 22.22
CA LEU A 7 -6.20 -19.57 20.97
C LEU A 7 -7.17 -20.65 20.45
N TYR A 8 -6.79 -21.92 20.55
CA TYR A 8 -7.65 -23.04 20.18
C TYR A 8 -8.96 -23.06 21.00
N ILE A 9 -8.86 -22.93 22.32
CA ILE A 9 -10.03 -22.90 23.22
C ILE A 9 -10.90 -21.68 22.90
N ALA A 10 -10.31 -20.50 22.74
CA ALA A 10 -11.05 -19.28 22.42
C ALA A 10 -11.79 -19.36 21.07
N CYS A 11 -11.21 -20.03 20.06
CA CYS A 11 -11.86 -20.27 18.78
C CYS A 11 -13.05 -21.22 18.91
N GLN A 12 -12.93 -22.29 19.71
CA GLN A 12 -14.01 -23.25 19.96
C GLN A 12 -15.20 -22.60 20.67
N THR A 13 -14.95 -21.74 21.66
CA THR A 13 -16.02 -21.05 22.41
C THR A 13 -16.80 -20.03 21.56
N ARG A 14 -16.23 -19.56 20.44
CA ARG A 14 -16.81 -18.51 19.59
C ARG A 14 -17.34 -19.04 18.25
N GLU A 15 -17.47 -20.35 18.09
CA GLU A 15 -17.85 -21.00 16.82
C GLU A 15 -16.95 -20.55 15.64
N GLY A 16 -15.69 -20.22 15.93
CA GLY A 16 -14.76 -19.69 14.94
C GLY A 16 -14.33 -20.78 13.95
N LYS A 17 -14.27 -20.44 12.65
CA LYS A 17 -13.75 -21.34 11.63
C LYS A 17 -12.25 -21.53 11.81
N LEU A 18 -11.83 -22.64 12.43
CA LEU A 18 -10.43 -23.01 12.66
C LEU A 18 -9.58 -22.90 11.39
N HIS A 19 -10.13 -23.35 10.26
CA HIS A 19 -9.46 -23.28 8.96
C HIS A 19 -9.10 -21.85 8.56
N GLU A 20 -10.01 -20.89 8.77
CA GLU A 20 -9.77 -19.48 8.47
C GLU A 20 -8.79 -18.86 9.48
N PHE A 21 -8.92 -19.23 10.75
CA PHE A 21 -8.08 -18.74 11.84
C PHE A 21 -6.60 -19.16 11.70
N PHE A 22 -6.33 -20.37 11.20
CA PHE A 22 -4.98 -20.88 10.97
C PHE A 22 -4.48 -20.70 9.54
N ARG A 23 -5.28 -20.09 8.65
CA ARG A 23 -4.87 -19.82 7.25
C ARG A 23 -3.69 -18.84 7.17
N HIS A 24 -3.50 -18.02 8.20
CA HIS A 24 -2.40 -17.05 8.28
C HIS A 24 -1.45 -17.42 9.42
N LYS A 25 -0.16 -17.10 9.26
CA LYS A 25 0.90 -17.46 10.21
C LYS A 25 0.66 -16.74 11.55
N ASN A 26 0.06 -17.44 12.51
CA ASN A 26 -0.11 -16.97 13.88
C ASN A 26 1.25 -17.00 14.59
N GLN A 27 2.05 -15.95 14.36
CA GLN A 27 3.29 -15.72 15.11
C GLN A 27 3.00 -15.73 16.62
N PRO A 28 3.95 -16.16 17.47
CA PRO A 28 3.76 -16.22 18.93
C PRO A 28 3.41 -14.85 19.55
N CYS A 29 3.61 -13.76 18.83
CA CYS A 29 2.94 -12.49 19.07
C CYS A 29 2.67 -11.81 17.72
N PRO A 30 1.49 -11.19 17.52
CA PRO A 30 1.39 -10.15 16.50
C PRO A 30 2.42 -9.06 16.85
N PRO A 31 3.09 -8.45 15.86
CA PRO A 31 3.85 -7.23 16.11
C PRO A 31 2.91 -6.22 16.78
N ALA A 32 3.16 -5.92 18.05
CA ALA A 32 2.32 -5.05 18.84
C ALA A 32 2.89 -3.62 18.79
N LEU A 33 2.01 -2.65 18.57
CA LEU A 33 2.33 -1.25 18.77
C LEU A 33 2.39 -0.88 20.26
N SER A 34 2.11 -1.82 21.16
CA SER A 34 2.21 -1.63 22.60
C SER A 34 3.20 -2.61 23.23
N GLU A 35 3.88 -2.16 24.28
CA GLU A 35 4.84 -2.95 25.05
C GLU A 35 4.64 -2.64 26.53
N GLY A 36 4.47 -3.67 27.36
CA GLY A 36 4.32 -3.50 28.82
C GLY A 36 3.09 -2.68 29.25
N GLY A 37 2.03 -2.60 28.44
CA GLY A 37 0.84 -1.79 28.72
C GLY A 37 0.93 -0.33 28.25
N GLY A 38 2.08 0.10 27.74
CA GLY A 38 2.25 1.40 27.08
C GLY A 38 2.16 1.28 25.56
N LEU A 39 1.62 2.30 24.89
CA LEU A 39 1.70 2.39 23.43
C LEU A 39 3.10 2.89 23.04
N ARG A 40 3.75 2.28 22.05
CA ARG A 40 4.95 2.81 21.42
C ARG A 40 4.55 4.02 20.58
N PHE A 41 4.91 5.19 21.07
CA PHE A 41 4.73 6.45 20.35
C PHE A 41 5.91 6.67 19.40
N GLY A 42 5.61 7.17 18.21
CA GLY A 42 6.60 7.45 17.17
C GLY A 42 5.96 8.08 15.95
N LYS A 43 6.78 8.57 15.03
CA LYS A 43 6.32 9.02 13.72
C LYS A 43 6.08 7.79 12.85
N LYS A 44 5.15 7.88 11.90
CA LYS A 44 4.90 6.81 10.90
C LYS A 44 6.19 6.36 10.19
N SER A 45 7.17 7.26 10.03
CA SER A 45 8.49 6.97 9.48
C SER A 45 9.29 5.96 10.30
N ASP A 46 9.08 5.88 11.61
CA ASP A 46 9.85 5.05 12.52
C ASP A 46 9.51 3.57 12.32
N LEU A 47 8.36 3.25 11.72
CA LEU A 47 8.04 1.88 11.28
C LEU A 47 8.93 1.42 10.12
N LEU A 48 9.47 2.34 9.32
CA LEU A 48 10.31 1.98 8.18
C LEU A 48 11.62 1.33 8.62
N SER A 49 12.17 1.67 9.79
CA SER A 49 13.37 1.00 10.30
C SER A 49 13.08 -0.46 10.65
N CYS A 50 11.95 -0.73 11.30
CA CYS A 50 11.53 -2.09 11.65
C CYS A 50 11.24 -2.95 10.41
N LEU A 51 10.75 -2.34 9.32
CA LEU A 51 10.41 -3.06 8.09
C LEU A 51 11.63 -3.33 7.18
N LYS A 52 12.74 -2.60 7.35
CA LYS A 52 13.98 -2.85 6.60
C LYS A 52 14.53 -4.24 6.89
N ASP A 53 14.50 -4.66 8.15
CA ASP A 53 15.05 -5.96 8.58
C ASP A 53 14.16 -7.14 8.18
N VAL A 54 12.85 -6.90 7.98
CA VAL A 54 11.90 -7.92 7.46
C VAL A 54 12.10 -8.15 5.96
N HIS A 55 12.72 -7.19 5.27
CA HIS A 55 13.08 -7.34 3.86
C HIS A 55 14.37 -8.18 3.73
N SER A 56 14.33 -9.44 4.16
CA SER A 56 15.23 -10.42 3.55
C SER A 56 14.86 -10.43 2.08
N ALA A 57 15.82 -10.13 1.20
CA ALA A 57 15.62 -10.10 -0.24
C ALA A 57 15.05 -11.46 -0.70
N TYR A 58 13.72 -11.59 -0.72
CA TYR A 58 13.04 -12.67 -1.40
C TYR A 58 13.24 -12.41 -2.88
N SER A 59 14.35 -12.93 -3.41
CA SER A 59 14.73 -12.83 -4.82
C SER A 59 13.89 -13.72 -5.73
N ASP A 60 12.96 -14.49 -5.17
CA ASP A 60 12.18 -15.50 -5.89
C ASP A 60 10.67 -15.32 -5.64
N GLY A 61 10.22 -14.06 -5.70
CA GLY A 61 8.80 -13.76 -5.83
C GLY A 61 8.29 -14.27 -7.18
N PRO A 62 7.02 -14.72 -7.27
CA PRO A 62 6.47 -15.19 -8.54
C PRO A 62 6.61 -14.08 -9.60
N LYS A 63 6.97 -14.47 -10.82
CA LYS A 63 7.11 -13.54 -11.95
C LYS A 63 5.77 -12.84 -12.18
N VAL A 64 5.66 -11.60 -11.70
CA VAL A 64 4.45 -10.79 -11.85
C VAL A 64 4.37 -10.25 -13.28
N THR A 65 3.30 -10.62 -13.99
CA THR A 65 3.02 -10.12 -15.34
C THR A 65 2.28 -8.78 -15.32
N CYS A 66 1.58 -8.48 -14.23
CA CYS A 66 0.82 -7.26 -14.03
C CYS A 66 1.15 -6.64 -12.67
N THR A 67 1.31 -5.32 -12.63
CA THR A 67 1.46 -4.55 -11.39
C THR A 67 0.51 -3.36 -11.44
N ILE A 68 -0.23 -3.16 -10.36
CA ILE A 68 -1.17 -2.05 -10.19
C ILE A 68 -0.61 -1.18 -9.06
N VAL A 69 -0.45 0.11 -9.30
CA VAL A 69 0.12 1.04 -8.31
C VAL A 69 -0.76 2.26 -8.10
N ASP A 70 -0.83 2.72 -6.85
CA ASP A 70 -1.39 4.03 -6.49
C ASP A 70 -0.43 5.14 -6.96
N GLY A 71 -0.84 5.86 -8.01
CA GLY A 71 -0.02 6.92 -8.60
C GLY A 71 0.16 8.11 -7.66
N ALA A 72 -0.84 8.45 -6.85
CA ALA A 72 -0.77 9.58 -5.92
C ALA A 72 0.28 9.33 -4.84
N ALA A 73 0.34 8.09 -4.34
CA ALA A 73 1.36 7.67 -3.39
C ALA A 73 2.79 7.81 -3.97
N ILE A 74 3.00 7.42 -5.24
CA ILE A 74 4.30 7.58 -5.90
C ILE A 74 4.67 9.06 -6.02
N ILE A 75 3.75 9.92 -6.48
CA ILE A 75 4.02 11.36 -6.61
C ILE A 75 4.42 11.96 -5.27
N GLN A 76 3.70 11.64 -4.19
CA GLN A 76 4.01 12.16 -2.85
C GLN A 76 5.37 11.68 -2.32
N MET A 77 5.79 10.49 -2.72
CA MET A 77 7.10 9.94 -2.35
C MET A 77 8.25 10.60 -3.15
N LEU A 78 8.02 10.95 -4.41
CA LEU A 78 9.05 11.50 -5.31
C LEU A 78 9.07 13.02 -5.25
N LYS A 79 10.11 13.56 -4.62
CA LYS A 79 10.31 15.02 -4.50
C LYS A 79 10.74 15.63 -5.85
N PRO A 80 10.09 16.73 -6.29
CA PRO A 80 10.52 17.50 -7.46
C PRO A 80 11.68 18.42 -7.07
N THR A 81 12.92 17.92 -7.11
CA THR A 81 14.07 18.66 -6.57
C THR A 81 14.62 19.72 -7.54
N SER A 82 14.58 19.48 -8.85
CA SER A 82 15.25 20.30 -9.87
C SER A 82 14.34 20.79 -11.01
N VAL A 83 13.09 20.34 -11.02
CA VAL A 83 12.13 20.56 -12.11
C VAL A 83 11.13 21.65 -11.75
N LYS A 84 10.77 22.50 -12.73
CA LYS A 84 9.86 23.64 -12.51
C LYS A 84 8.46 23.35 -13.01
N THR A 85 8.33 22.50 -14.01
CA THR A 85 7.03 22.17 -14.61
C THR A 85 6.63 20.73 -14.34
N PHE A 86 5.32 20.46 -14.35
CA PHE A 86 4.81 19.10 -14.23
C PHE A 86 5.30 18.21 -15.40
N ASN A 87 5.48 18.78 -16.59
CA ASN A 87 6.00 18.06 -17.74
C ASN A 87 7.45 17.59 -17.50
N GLU A 88 8.33 18.49 -17.06
CA GLU A 88 9.71 18.16 -16.68
C GLU A 88 9.72 17.10 -15.57
N TYR A 89 8.93 17.28 -14.51
CA TYR A 89 8.80 16.27 -13.46
C TYR A 89 8.41 14.88 -14.00
N THR A 90 7.45 14.85 -14.92
CA THR A 90 6.95 13.60 -15.48
C THR A 90 8.02 12.89 -16.29
N GLN A 91 8.73 13.63 -17.15
CA GLN A 91 9.74 13.08 -18.06
C GLN A 91 11.07 12.76 -17.37
N GLU A 92 11.51 13.60 -16.44
CA GLU A 92 12.85 13.49 -15.84
C GLU A 92 12.86 12.67 -14.55
N ILE A 93 11.73 12.59 -13.84
CA ILE A 93 11.67 11.97 -12.51
C ILE A 93 10.68 10.81 -12.49
N PHE A 94 9.41 11.05 -12.81
CA PHE A 94 8.34 10.08 -12.59
C PHE A 94 8.45 8.85 -13.52
N ILE A 95 8.50 9.05 -14.84
CA ILE A 95 8.61 7.95 -15.81
C ILE A 95 9.92 7.17 -15.62
N PRO A 96 11.11 7.81 -15.48
CA PRO A 96 12.36 7.09 -15.22
C PRO A 96 12.33 6.26 -13.93
N TYR A 97 11.68 6.76 -12.88
CA TYR A 97 11.50 6.00 -11.64
C TYR A 97 10.69 4.71 -11.89
N LEU A 98 9.57 4.81 -12.60
CA LEU A 98 8.72 3.67 -12.94
C LEU A 98 9.47 2.64 -13.78
N ASN A 99 10.17 3.08 -14.84
CA ASN A 99 10.93 2.18 -15.71
C ASN A 99 12.03 1.44 -14.93
N ARG A 100 12.74 2.14 -14.03
CA ARG A 100 13.79 1.52 -13.21
C ARG A 100 13.25 0.49 -12.22
N LYS A 101 12.09 0.74 -11.62
CA LYS A 101 11.53 -0.14 -10.57
C LYS A 101 10.62 -1.24 -11.12
N LEU A 102 9.92 -0.97 -12.21
CA LEU A 102 8.82 -1.81 -12.74
C LEU A 102 9.00 -2.17 -14.22
N GLY A 103 10.15 -1.86 -14.84
CA GLY A 103 10.42 -2.18 -16.25
C GLY A 103 10.44 -3.69 -16.56
N HIS A 104 10.54 -4.55 -15.54
CA HIS A 104 10.44 -6.01 -15.69
C HIS A 104 9.00 -6.52 -15.84
N VAL A 105 7.99 -5.66 -15.57
CA VAL A 105 6.59 -6.04 -15.59
C VAL A 105 6.02 -5.86 -17.00
N THR A 106 5.22 -6.84 -17.46
CA THR A 106 4.61 -6.79 -18.81
C THR A 106 3.50 -5.74 -18.91
N ARG A 107 2.74 -5.52 -17.83
CA ARG A 107 1.68 -4.52 -17.73
C ARG A 107 1.77 -3.74 -16.43
N LEU A 108 1.82 -2.41 -16.54
CA LEU A 108 1.76 -1.49 -15.41
C LEU A 108 0.47 -0.66 -15.51
N ASP A 109 -0.38 -0.74 -14.49
CA ASP A 109 -1.58 0.09 -14.37
C ASP A 109 -1.42 1.09 -13.22
N LEU A 110 -1.52 2.39 -13.53
CA LEU A 110 -1.52 3.47 -12.54
C LEU A 110 -2.96 3.83 -12.19
N VAL A 111 -3.29 3.70 -10.91
CA VAL A 111 -4.60 4.04 -10.36
C VAL A 111 -4.50 5.41 -9.70
N TRP A 112 -5.46 6.26 -10.03
CA TRP A 112 -5.60 7.59 -9.46
C TRP A 112 -6.94 7.69 -8.74
N ASP A 113 -6.94 8.37 -7.58
CA ASP A 113 -8.17 8.67 -6.88
C ASP A 113 -9.08 9.55 -7.73
N ARG A 114 -10.33 9.13 -7.89
CA ARG A 114 -11.42 9.98 -8.40
C ARG A 114 -12.12 10.62 -7.22
N TYR A 115 -11.95 11.92 -7.06
CA TYR A 115 -12.71 12.69 -6.08
C TYR A 115 -14.02 13.15 -6.72
N LEU A 116 -15.11 12.41 -6.49
CA LEU A 116 -16.46 12.84 -6.89
C LEU A 116 -16.85 14.08 -6.09
N GLU A 117 -17.64 14.98 -6.69
CA GLU A 117 -18.13 16.18 -6.01
C GLU A 117 -18.95 15.87 -4.75
N SER A 118 -19.61 14.71 -4.71
CA SER A 118 -20.34 14.22 -3.53
C SER A 118 -19.45 13.59 -2.46
N CYS A 119 -18.14 13.41 -2.71
CA CYS A 119 -17.21 12.82 -1.76
C CYS A 119 -16.76 13.86 -0.73
N TYR A 120 -16.74 13.48 0.55
CA TYR A 120 -16.25 14.34 1.63
C TYR A 120 -14.91 15.04 1.32
N LYS A 121 -14.00 14.39 0.59
CA LYS A 121 -12.72 15.00 0.21
C LYS A 121 -12.83 16.16 -0.81
N SER A 122 -13.89 16.26 -1.62
CA SER A 122 -14.17 17.48 -2.40
C SER A 122 -14.58 18.63 -1.45
N LYS A 123 -15.40 18.31 -0.45
CA LYS A 123 -15.96 19.26 0.54
C LYS A 123 -14.97 19.61 1.65
N VAL A 124 -13.85 18.91 1.86
CA VAL A 124 -12.81 19.36 2.82
C VAL A 124 -12.05 20.57 2.28
N TRP A 125 -11.98 20.74 0.96
CA TRP A 125 -11.50 21.99 0.36
C TRP A 125 -12.62 23.03 0.12
N GLY A 126 -13.85 22.72 0.59
CA GLY A 126 -15.02 23.60 0.57
C GLY A 126 -16.15 23.08 1.49
N ARG A 127 -15.98 23.18 2.81
CA ARG A 127 -16.94 22.90 3.92
C ARG A 127 -17.92 21.68 3.83
N GLY A 128 -17.80 20.75 4.79
CA GLY A 128 -18.91 19.94 5.36
C GLY A 128 -19.05 18.48 4.90
N ALA A 129 -19.22 17.52 5.83
CA ALA A 129 -19.06 16.08 5.59
C ALA A 129 -20.33 15.29 5.24
N GLU A 130 -20.28 14.51 4.16
CA GLU A 130 -21.11 13.31 3.96
C GLU A 130 -20.29 12.19 3.29
N THR A 131 -20.44 10.95 3.77
CA THR A 131 -19.60 9.80 3.42
C THR A 131 -19.94 9.22 2.04
N CYS A 132 -19.01 9.25 1.09
CA CYS A 132 -19.19 8.67 -0.24
C CYS A 132 -18.51 7.29 -0.34
N GLY A 133 -19.30 6.27 -0.66
CA GLY A 133 -18.83 4.89 -0.86
C GLY A 133 -17.91 4.76 -2.08
N ARG A 134 -16.90 3.90 -1.97
CA ARG A 134 -15.91 3.67 -3.03
C ARG A 134 -16.52 2.81 -4.15
N ARG A 135 -16.61 3.36 -5.36
CA ARG A 135 -16.80 2.56 -6.59
C ARG A 135 -15.59 2.78 -7.49
N CYS A 136 -14.70 1.78 -7.55
CA CYS A 136 -13.56 1.78 -8.45
C CYS A 136 -14.06 1.51 -9.88
N THR A 137 -13.83 2.44 -10.81
CA THR A 137 -14.01 2.19 -12.24
C THR A 137 -12.66 2.26 -12.94
N HIS A 138 -12.40 1.27 -13.79
CA HIS A 138 -11.12 0.99 -14.43
C HIS A 138 -10.86 1.97 -15.59
N SER A 139 -9.73 2.66 -15.58
CA SER A 139 -9.15 3.41 -16.72
C SER A 139 -7.79 3.94 -16.27
N GLN A 140 -6.65 3.75 -16.94
CA GLN A 140 -6.37 3.58 -18.37
C GLN A 140 -5.16 2.63 -18.56
N LYS A 141 -5.11 1.95 -19.71
CA LYS A 141 -3.95 1.18 -20.15
C LYS A 141 -2.92 2.18 -20.69
N LEU A 142 -1.79 2.37 -20.02
CA LEU A 142 -0.66 3.08 -20.61
C LEU A 142 -0.06 2.18 -21.68
N ALA A 143 -0.37 2.47 -22.95
CA ALA A 143 0.38 1.90 -24.06
C ALA A 143 1.85 2.36 -23.92
N LYS A 144 2.78 1.44 -24.19
CA LYS A 144 4.23 1.63 -24.11
C LYS A 144 4.63 3.01 -24.67
N LEU A 145 4.99 3.94 -23.79
CA LEU A 145 5.60 5.20 -24.17
C LEU A 145 7.09 4.94 -24.43
N SER A 146 7.43 4.61 -25.67
CA SER A 146 8.75 4.81 -26.29
C SER A 146 8.75 4.15 -27.67
N GLN A 147 8.69 4.97 -28.72
CA GLN A 147 9.65 5.00 -29.83
C GLN A 147 9.23 6.08 -30.84
N SER A 148 9.87 7.25 -30.74
CA SER A 148 10.25 8.16 -31.85
C SER A 148 11.23 9.17 -31.29
#